data_AF-A0A0N8JWR6-F1
#
_entry.id   AF-A0A0N8JWR6-F1
#
_cell.length_a   1.000
_cell.length_b   1.000
_cell.length_c   1.000
_cell.angle_alpha   90.00
_cell.angle_beta   90.00
_cell.angle_gamma   90.00
#
_symmetry.space_group_name_H-M   'P 1'
#
loop_
_entity.id
_entity.type
_entity.pdbx_description
1 polymer ?
#
loop_
_entity_poly.entity_id
_entity_poly.type
_entity_poly.pdbx_seq_one_letter_code
_entity_poly.pdbx_strand_id
1 'polypeptide(L)'
;MALIYSSLRVLLGLLFAAAGAVKLTDRISEEVYGHMRSKFVLFSSVFPLRIMGLQPDPELYLALTGWTELVAGLLLAFGPRILQEISNLVLSVVMMVAIFTLLKLKEPLLTCCLAALFLGLLLLLAIQGRGSKSKTQ
;
A
#
# COMPACT_ATOMS: atom_id res chain seq x y z
N MET A 1 4.94 -17.95 19.34
CA MET A 1 4.27 -16.65 19.08
C MET A 1 5.18 -15.65 18.37
N ALA A 2 6.35 -15.29 18.92
CA ALA A 2 7.24 -14.28 18.30
C ALA A 2 7.71 -14.64 16.87
N LEU A 3 8.04 -15.90 16.61
CA LEU A 3 8.45 -16.38 15.28
C LEU A 3 7.34 -16.23 14.23
N ILE A 4 6.08 -16.48 14.59
CA ILE A 4 4.94 -16.39 13.67
C ILE A 4 4.79 -14.96 13.15
N TYR A 5 4.85 -13.97 14.04
CA TYR A 5 4.75 -12.56 13.65
C TYR A 5 5.96 -12.07 12.86
N SER A 6 7.15 -12.59 13.18
CA SER A 6 8.35 -12.29 12.41
C SER A 6 8.24 -12.83 10.98
N SER A 7 7.84 -14.10 10.82
CA SER A 7 7.62 -14.70 9.50
C SER A 7 6.49 -13.99 8.73
N LEU A 8 5.41 -13.61 9.41
CA LEU A 8 4.31 -12.86 8.81
C LEU A 8 4.76 -11.48 8.31
N ARG A 9 5.61 -10.76 9.06
CA ARG A 9 6.20 -9.50 8.62
C ARG A 9 7.06 -9.67 7.36
N VAL A 10 7.94 -10.66 7.35
CA VAL A 10 8.80 -10.93 6.19
C VAL A 10 7.94 -11.27 4.97
N LEU A 11 6.96 -12.17 5.13
CA LEU A 11 6.06 -12.56 4.06
C LEU A 11 5.28 -11.36 3.51
N LEU A 12 4.66 -10.56 4.38
CA LEU A 12 3.92 -9.36 3.97
C LEU A 12 4.83 -8.34 3.30
N GLY A 13 6.00 -8.06 3.88
CA GLY A 13 6.96 -7.12 3.32
C GLY A 13 7.41 -7.51 1.92
N LEU A 14 7.68 -8.80 1.69
CA LEU A 14 8.00 -9.33 0.36
C LEU A 14 6.82 -9.23 -0.62
N LEU A 15 5.60 -9.53 -0.18
CA LEU A 15 4.41 -9.39 -1.03
C LEU A 15 4.18 -7.94 -1.46
N PHE A 16 4.31 -6.99 -0.53
CA PHE A 16 4.23 -5.56 -0.84
C PHE A 16 5.38 -5.10 -1.74
N ALA A 17 6.59 -5.60 -1.50
CA ALA A 17 7.73 -5.30 -2.36
C ALA A 17 7.51 -5.79 -3.80
N ALA A 18 7.00 -7.01 -3.96
CA ALA A 18 6.64 -7.57 -5.25
C ALA A 18 5.49 -6.80 -5.91
N ALA A 19 4.45 -6.43 -5.16
CA ALA A 19 3.34 -5.61 -5.66
C ALA A 19 3.83 -4.23 -6.15
N GLY A 20 4.71 -3.58 -5.39
CA GLY A 20 5.36 -2.32 -5.79
C GLY A 20 6.23 -2.49 -7.03
N ALA A 21 7.02 -3.58 -7.12
CA ALA A 21 7.83 -3.89 -8.29
C ALA A 21 6.97 -4.11 -9.54
N VAL A 22 5.82 -4.79 -9.41
CA VAL A 22 4.87 -4.97 -10.52
C VAL A 22 4.26 -3.65 -10.95
N LYS A 23 3.96 -2.74 -10.01
CA LYS A 23 3.47 -1.38 -10.33
C LYS A 23 4.53 -0.52 -11.02
N LEU A 24 5.81 -0.73 -10.74
CA LEU A 24 6.93 0.02 -11.32
C LEU A 24 7.46 -0.57 -12.62
N THR A 25 7.28 -1.87 -12.83
CA THR A 25 7.79 -2.57 -14.01
C THR A 25 6.83 -2.38 -15.17
N ASP A 26 7.06 -1.32 -15.92
CA ASP A 26 6.25 -0.86 -17.03
C ASP A 26 6.73 -1.46 -18.37
N ARG A 27 6.36 -2.71 -18.64
CA ARG A 27 6.10 -3.11 -20.03
C ARG A 27 4.59 -3.01 -20.21
N ILE A 28 4.08 -1.93 -20.81
CA ILE A 28 3.30 -1.92 -22.06
C ILE A 28 2.95 -0.46 -22.44
N SER A 29 3.77 0.11 -23.33
CA SER A 29 3.48 1.00 -24.47
C SER A 29 2.79 2.37 -24.26
N GLU A 30 3.34 3.41 -24.92
CA GLU A 30 2.77 4.78 -25.08
C GLU A 30 1.29 4.81 -25.53
N GLU A 31 0.79 3.74 -26.14
CA GLU A 31 -0.60 3.61 -26.60
C GLU A 31 -1.61 3.32 -25.47
N VAL A 32 -1.18 2.64 -24.39
CA VAL A 32 -2.03 2.36 -23.21
C VAL A 32 -2.14 3.59 -22.30
N TYR A 33 -1.16 4.50 -22.36
CA TYR A 33 -1.16 5.82 -21.72
C TYR A 33 -2.45 6.60 -22.01
N GLY A 34 -2.91 6.59 -23.27
CA GLY A 34 -4.15 7.25 -23.69
C GLY A 34 -5.42 6.61 -23.11
N HIS A 35 -5.45 5.28 -23.00
CA HIS A 35 -6.59 4.54 -22.46
C HIS A 35 -6.62 4.57 -20.93
N MET A 36 -5.45 4.52 -20.26
CA MET A 36 -5.29 4.68 -18.82
C MET A 36 -5.64 6.09 -18.36
N ARG A 37 -5.28 7.13 -19.12
CA ARG A 37 -5.68 8.53 -18.86
C ARG A 37 -7.19 8.67 -18.70
N SER A 38 -7.99 7.97 -19.50
CA SER A 38 -9.47 8.03 -19.39
C SER A 38 -9.99 7.45 -18.07
N LYS A 39 -9.42 6.33 -17.60
CA LYS A 39 -9.79 5.72 -16.32
C LYS A 39 -9.26 6.52 -15.13
N PHE A 40 -8.10 7.15 -15.30
CA PHE A 40 -7.49 7.93 -14.24
C PHE A 40 -8.09 9.34 -14.08
N VAL A 41 -8.66 9.92 -15.15
CA VAL A 41 -9.59 11.06 -15.03
C VAL A 41 -10.76 10.69 -14.12
N LEU A 42 -11.26 9.46 -14.20
CA LEU A 42 -12.31 8.96 -13.31
C LEU A 42 -11.82 8.80 -11.86
N PHE A 43 -10.62 8.27 -11.62
CA PHE A 43 -10.00 8.19 -10.28
C PHE A 43 -9.73 9.58 -9.68
N SER A 44 -9.20 10.52 -10.48
CA SER A 44 -8.95 11.90 -10.09
C SER A 44 -10.23 12.62 -9.66
N SER A 45 -11.39 12.13 -10.13
CA SER A 45 -12.67 12.75 -9.84
C SER A 45 -13.17 12.51 -8.41
N VAL A 46 -12.69 11.45 -7.78
CA VAL A 46 -13.17 10.93 -6.48
C VAL A 46 -12.09 10.85 -5.41
N PHE A 47 -10.85 11.18 -5.77
CA PHE A 47 -9.71 11.18 -4.85
C PHE A 47 -9.86 12.28 -3.77
N PRO A 48 -9.55 12.03 -2.48
CA PRO A 48 -9.68 13.04 -1.41
C PRO A 48 -8.82 14.29 -1.66
N LEU A 49 -7.73 14.18 -2.42
CA LEU A 49 -6.88 15.31 -2.86
C LEU A 49 -7.60 16.27 -3.81
N ARG A 50 -8.73 15.87 -4.43
CA ARG A 50 -9.55 16.79 -5.22
C ARG A 50 -10.25 17.83 -4.34
N ILE A 51 -10.49 17.52 -3.08
CA ILE A 51 -10.99 18.47 -2.07
C ILE A 51 -9.94 19.57 -1.82
N MET A 52 -8.65 19.29 -2.11
CA MET A 52 -7.52 20.24 -2.06
C MET A 52 -7.15 20.86 -3.43
N GLY A 53 -7.82 20.51 -4.53
CA GLY A 53 -7.62 21.15 -5.84
C GLY A 53 -6.40 20.71 -6.67
N LEU A 54 -5.64 19.69 -6.23
CA LEU A 54 -4.52 19.14 -6.99
C LEU A 54 -4.98 17.93 -7.80
N GLN A 55 -4.85 17.96 -9.13
CA GLN A 55 -4.96 16.78 -10.00
C GLN A 55 -3.55 16.17 -10.15
N PRO A 56 -3.21 15.12 -9.39
CA PRO A 56 -1.90 14.48 -9.53
C PRO A 56 -1.91 13.68 -10.82
N ASP A 57 -0.81 13.75 -11.57
CA ASP A 57 -0.67 12.92 -12.77
C ASP A 57 -0.81 11.43 -12.38
N PRO A 58 -1.67 10.70 -13.09
CA PRO A 58 -1.95 9.29 -12.86
C PRO A 58 -0.76 8.37 -12.63
N GLU A 59 0.21 8.51 -13.52
CA GLU A 59 1.38 7.68 -13.57
C GLU A 59 2.38 8.09 -12.52
N LEU A 60 2.44 9.38 -12.21
CA LEU A 60 3.19 9.88 -11.09
C LEU A 60 2.62 9.34 -9.77
N TYR A 61 1.29 9.28 -9.62
CA TYR A 61 0.66 8.66 -8.46
C TYR A 61 0.92 7.14 -8.38
N LEU A 62 0.85 6.43 -9.52
CA LEU A 62 1.11 5.00 -9.58
C LEU A 62 2.58 4.66 -9.32
N ALA A 63 3.51 5.44 -9.87
CA ALA A 63 4.94 5.31 -9.63
C ALA A 63 5.29 5.65 -8.18
N LEU A 64 4.74 6.74 -7.62
CA LEU A 64 4.96 7.09 -6.21
C LEU A 64 4.44 5.99 -5.30
N THR A 65 3.21 5.51 -5.51
CA THR A 65 2.65 4.42 -4.69
C THR A 65 3.44 3.12 -4.87
N GLY A 66 3.85 2.77 -6.09
CA GLY A 66 4.71 1.62 -6.37
C GLY A 66 6.06 1.68 -5.68
N TRP A 67 6.76 2.82 -5.74
CA TRP A 67 8.01 3.06 -5.01
C TRP A 67 7.81 3.00 -3.50
N THR A 68 6.71 3.57 -3.00
CA THR A 68 6.42 3.52 -1.55
C THR A 68 6.17 2.09 -1.08
N GLU A 69 5.40 1.28 -1.83
CA GLU A 69 5.16 -0.13 -1.49
C GLU A 69 6.42 -0.97 -1.61
N LEU A 70 7.25 -0.71 -2.62
CA LEU A 70 8.51 -1.40 -2.81
C LEU A 70 9.48 -1.14 -1.65
N VAL A 71 9.76 0.13 -1.38
CA VAL A 71 10.70 0.53 -0.32
C VAL A 71 10.13 0.16 1.04
N ALA A 72 8.85 0.46 1.32
CA ALA A 72 8.25 0.15 2.61
C ALA A 72 8.13 -1.37 2.83
N GLY A 73 7.84 -2.15 1.79
CA GLY A 73 7.79 -3.61 1.84
C GLY A 73 9.15 -4.22 2.17
N LEU A 74 10.22 -3.78 1.50
CA LEU A 74 11.59 -4.21 1.79
C LEU A 74 12.02 -3.83 3.22
N LEU A 75 11.71 -2.61 3.65
CA LEU A 75 11.98 -2.14 5.01
C LEU A 75 11.13 -2.89 6.05
N LEU A 76 9.92 -3.34 5.72
CA LEU A 76 9.10 -4.17 6.61
C LEU A 76 9.68 -5.57 6.77
N ALA A 77 10.24 -6.13 5.69
CA ALA A 77 10.82 -7.48 5.70
C ALA A 77 12.21 -7.54 6.35
N PHE A 78 13.09 -6.60 6.01
CA PHE A 78 14.51 -6.66 6.38
C PHE A 78 14.98 -5.49 7.25
N GLY A 79 14.13 -4.49 7.49
CA GLY A 79 14.52 -3.30 8.23
C GLY A 79 14.68 -3.56 9.74
N PRO A 80 15.39 -2.66 10.44
CA PRO A 80 15.45 -2.67 11.90
C PRO A 80 14.06 -2.36 12.49
N ARG A 81 13.86 -2.71 13.76
CA ARG A 81 12.53 -2.67 14.42
C ARG A 81 11.80 -1.33 14.29
N ILE A 82 12.52 -0.21 14.38
CA ILE A 82 11.96 1.14 14.20
C ILE A 82 11.45 1.34 12.76
N LEU A 83 12.25 0.97 11.76
CA LEU A 83 11.87 1.09 10.34
C LEU A 83 10.71 0.16 9.98
N GLN A 84 10.65 -1.04 10.56
CA GLN A 84 9.51 -1.94 10.38
C GLN A 84 8.20 -1.32 10.90
N GLU A 85 8.23 -0.65 12.06
CA GLU A 85 7.05 0.05 12.60
C GLU A 85 6.60 1.19 11.68
N ILE A 86 7.56 1.99 11.19
CA ILE A 86 7.27 3.10 10.27
C ILE A 86 6.71 2.55 8.95
N SER A 87 7.37 1.55 8.34
CA SER A 87 6.87 0.89 7.13
C SER A 87 5.49 0.31 7.31
N ASN A 88 5.22 -0.33 8.43
CA ASN A 88 3.92 -0.93 8.71
C ASN A 88 2.81 0.14 8.80
N LEU A 89 3.11 1.32 9.37
CA LEU A 89 2.19 2.45 9.37
C LEU A 89 1.98 3.02 7.96
N VAL A 90 3.07 3.23 7.21
CA VAL A 90 3.02 3.74 5.83
C VAL A 90 2.19 2.80 4.94
N LEU A 91 2.49 1.50 4.94
CA LEU A 91 1.76 0.50 4.17
C LEU A 91 0.28 0.43 4.59
N SER A 92 -0.03 0.60 5.88
CA SER A 92 -1.41 0.66 6.37
C SER A 92 -2.16 1.86 5.78
N VAL A 93 -1.52 3.03 5.71
CA VAL A 93 -2.10 4.22 5.08
C VAL A 93 -2.32 3.99 3.58
N VAL A 94 -1.33 3.40 2.88
CA VAL A 94 -1.46 3.05 1.46
C VAL A 94 -2.64 2.12 1.22
N MET A 95 -2.81 1.08 2.04
CA MET A 95 -3.94 0.16 1.93
C MET A 95 -5.29 0.83 2.25
N MET A 96 -5.36 1.75 3.22
CA MET A 96 -6.58 2.53 3.48
C MET A 96 -6.97 3.39 2.28
N VAL A 97 -6.00 4.07 1.65
CA VAL A 97 -6.22 4.86 0.44
C VAL A 97 -6.66 3.96 -0.72
N ALA A 98 -6.07 2.77 -0.86
CA ALA A 98 -6.46 1.79 -1.87
C ALA A 98 -7.92 1.33 -1.67
N ILE A 99 -8.33 0.99 -0.44
CA ILE A 99 -9.71 0.59 -0.13
C ILE A 99 -10.69 1.73 -0.43
N PHE A 100 -10.40 2.96 0.01
CA PHE A 100 -11.25 4.12 -0.28
C PHE A 100 -11.45 4.31 -1.79
N THR A 101 -10.37 4.14 -2.54
CA THR A 101 -10.37 4.26 -3.98
C THR A 101 -11.20 3.14 -4.64
N LEU A 102 -10.99 1.88 -4.25
CA LEU A 102 -11.77 0.73 -4.72
C LEU A 102 -13.28 0.90 -4.44
N LEU A 103 -13.66 1.41 -3.26
CA LEU A 103 -15.05 1.70 -2.91
C LEU A 103 -15.66 2.77 -3.82
N LYS A 104 -14.88 3.79 -4.20
CA LYS A 104 -15.33 4.83 -5.14
C LYS A 104 -15.48 4.33 -6.57
N LEU A 105 -14.70 3.35 -6.99
CA LEU A 105 -14.72 2.79 -8.35
C LEU A 105 -15.69 1.62 -8.54
N LYS A 106 -16.34 1.15 -7.47
CA LYS A 106 -17.25 -0.01 -7.48
C LYS A 106 -16.59 -1.28 -8.05
N GLU A 107 -15.30 -1.46 -7.78
CA GLU A 107 -14.57 -2.69 -8.09
C GLU A 107 -15.13 -3.89 -7.28
N PRO A 108 -14.91 -5.14 -7.73
CA PRO A 108 -15.55 -6.30 -7.13
C PRO A 108 -15.15 -6.44 -5.66
N LEU A 109 -16.12 -6.87 -4.84
CA LEU A 109 -15.97 -7.00 -3.39
C LEU A 109 -14.79 -7.90 -2.99
N LEU A 110 -14.38 -8.83 -3.85
CA LEU A 110 -13.22 -9.71 -3.63
C LEU A 110 -11.91 -8.92 -3.55
N THR A 111 -11.70 -7.94 -4.43
CA THR A 111 -10.49 -7.09 -4.43
C THR A 111 -10.48 -6.17 -3.20
N CYS A 112 -11.65 -5.65 -2.82
CA CYS A 112 -11.80 -4.87 -1.59
C CYS A 112 -11.55 -5.72 -0.34
N CYS A 113 -12.04 -6.95 -0.32
CA CYS A 113 -11.83 -7.90 0.78
C CYS A 113 -10.34 -8.24 0.90
N LEU A 114 -9.67 -8.54 -0.21
CA LEU A 114 -8.22 -8.80 -0.22
C LEU A 114 -7.43 -7.60 0.33
N ALA A 115 -7.77 -6.39 -0.09
CA ALA A 115 -7.14 -5.17 0.44
C ALA A 115 -7.40 -4.97 1.94
N ALA A 116 -8.62 -5.25 2.41
CA ALA A 116 -8.99 -5.19 3.82
C ALA A 116 -8.26 -6.27 4.66
N LEU A 117 -8.04 -7.46 4.10
CA LEU A 117 -7.26 -8.52 4.75
C LEU A 117 -5.80 -8.08 4.96
N PHE A 118 -5.15 -7.54 3.93
CA PHE A 118 -3.78 -7.02 4.06
C PHE A 118 -3.69 -5.87 5.06
N LEU A 119 -4.67 -4.95 5.05
CA LEU A 119 -4.75 -3.89 6.05
C LEU A 119 -4.92 -4.44 7.47
N GLY A 120 -5.81 -5.42 7.66
CA GLY A 120 -6.04 -6.06 8.96
C GLY A 120 -4.78 -6.74 9.51
N LEU A 121 -4.02 -7.42 8.64
CA LEU A 121 -2.76 -8.04 9.02
C LEU A 121 -1.69 -7.01 9.41
N LEU A 122 -1.57 -5.90 8.67
CA LEU A 122 -0.66 -4.80 9.02
C LEU A 122 -1.06 -4.14 10.35
N LEU A 123 -2.35 -3.90 10.59
CA LEU A 123 -2.83 -3.35 11.86
C LEU A 123 -2.55 -4.29 13.03
N LEU A 124 -2.73 -5.60 12.84
CA LEU A 124 -2.38 -6.60 13.84
C LEU A 124 -0.90 -6.54 14.21
N LEU A 125 -0.02 -6.41 13.21
CA LEU A 125 1.42 -6.23 13.41
C LEU A 125 1.78 -4.87 14.04
N ALA A 126 0.97 -3.84 13.83
CA ALA A 126 1.12 -2.52 14.44
C ALA A 126 0.81 -2.56 15.95
N ILE A 127 -0.33 -3.15 16.31
CA ILE A 127 -0.81 -3.24 17.69
C ILE A 127 0.16 -4.07 18.53
N GLN A 128 0.62 -5.21 18.00
CA GLN A 128 1.60 -6.06 18.70
C GLN A 128 2.98 -5.40 18.83
N GLY A 129 3.40 -4.60 17.84
CA GLY A 129 4.63 -3.81 17.93
C GLY A 129 4.59 -2.81 19.10
N ARG A 130 3.45 -2.13 19.30
CA ARG A 130 3.24 -1.18 20.41
C ARG A 130 3.16 -1.89 21.76
N GLY A 131 2.49 -3.04 21.84
CA GLY A 131 2.37 -3.83 23.08
C GLY A 131 3.71 -4.28 23.65
N SER A 132 4.72 -4.50 22.80
CA SER A 132 6.08 -4.84 23.26
C SER A 132 6.89 -3.66 23.77
N LYS A 133 6.57 -2.41 23.39
CA LYS A 133 7.24 -1.22 23.97
C LYS A 133 6.76 -0.93 25.38
N SER A 134 5.53 -1.31 25.72
CA SER A 134 4.92 -1.08 27.03
C SER A 134 5.46 -1.97 28.15
N LYS A 135 6.23 -3.03 27.86
CA LYS A 135 6.78 -3.96 28.88
C LYS A 135 8.22 -3.68 29.28
N THR A 136 8.83 -2.60 28.78
CA THR A 136 10.23 -2.23 29.07
C THR A 136 10.32 -0.85 29.74
N GLN A 137 9.22 -0.36 30.31
CA GLN A 137 9.22 0.83 31.13
C GLN A 137 8.82 0.48 32.56
#